data_AF-A0A7C7QHX3-F1
#
_entry.id   AF-A0A7C7QHX3-F1
#
_cell.length_a   1.000
_cell.length_b   1.000
_cell.length_c   1.000
_cell.angle_alpha   90.00
_cell.angle_beta   90.00
_cell.angle_gamma   90.00
#
_symmetry.space_group_name_H-M   'P 1'
#
loop_
_entity.id
_entity.type
_entity.pdbx_description
1 polymer ?
#
loop_
_entity_poly.entity_id
_entity_poly.type
_entity_poly.pdbx_seq_one_letter_code
_entity_poly.pdbx_strand_id
1 'polypeptide(L)'
;MIEDYGNFLKTKGRLILSEERSVSVPFQTTILDGIDIRETVRHIHEGRIYVRELKRIRGGVGSVIVIFDPDKEGDRFPYLMTWLGEHDQESDMAFYATDPLDHIVGPGISRCQYGGFMMTYPPLRLADVWNDPDYMFAESKAERLLLAGLDYSLEKYVVYIASEPPRSYIKQVASRSGKQIVYIPIGQLSSIKLKQIRTFHILAGKDKREIAKDYIS
;
A
#
# COMPACT_ATOMS: atom_id res chain seq x y z
N MET A 1 -8.25 -37.35 -30.60
CA MET A 1 -7.23 -37.63 -29.55
C MET A 1 -5.89 -37.81 -30.24
N ILE A 2 -4.91 -36.91 -30.20
CA ILE A 2 -4.55 -35.85 -29.25
C ILE A 2 -4.57 -34.51 -29.99
N GLU A 3 -5.77 -33.92 -30.02
CA GLU A 3 -6.05 -32.55 -30.45
C GLU A 3 -6.13 -31.61 -29.23
N ASP A 4 -5.82 -32.12 -28.02
CA ASP A 4 -6.08 -31.45 -26.73
C ASP A 4 -4.84 -30.99 -25.95
N TYR A 5 -3.64 -31.00 -26.55
CA TYR A 5 -2.45 -30.41 -25.89
C TYR A 5 -1.94 -29.14 -26.59
N GLY A 6 -2.24 -28.98 -27.88
CA GLY A 6 -1.91 -27.78 -28.66
C GLY A 6 -2.78 -26.58 -28.34
N ASN A 7 -4.07 -26.78 -28.02
CA ASN A 7 -4.98 -25.71 -27.60
C ASN A 7 -4.74 -25.26 -26.15
N PHE A 8 -4.25 -26.16 -25.28
CA PHE A 8 -3.87 -25.80 -23.91
C PHE A 8 -2.65 -24.86 -23.86
N LEU A 9 -1.69 -25.02 -24.78
CA LEU A 9 -0.51 -24.16 -24.88
C LEU A 9 -0.75 -22.88 -25.70
N LYS A 10 -1.70 -22.87 -26.66
CA LYS A 10 -2.08 -21.65 -27.39
C LYS A 10 -2.95 -20.70 -26.56
N THR A 11 -3.72 -21.18 -25.59
CA THR A 11 -4.52 -20.31 -24.69
C THR A 11 -3.75 -19.86 -23.44
N LYS A 12 -2.63 -20.51 -23.09
CA LYS A 12 -1.65 -19.99 -22.10
C LYS A 12 -0.47 -19.22 -22.71
N GLY A 13 -0.50 -18.98 -24.02
CA GLY A 13 0.51 -18.20 -24.75
C GLY A 13 0.21 -16.70 -24.89
N ARG A 14 -0.97 -16.22 -24.48
CA ARG A 14 -1.38 -14.80 -24.65
C ARG A 14 -1.29 -13.91 -23.41
N LEU A 15 -0.84 -14.43 -22.27
CA LEU A 15 -0.55 -13.63 -21.07
C LEU A 15 0.95 -13.47 -20.77
N ILE A 16 1.81 -14.08 -21.61
CA ILE A 16 3.28 -14.06 -21.48
C ILE A 16 3.91 -13.09 -22.52
N LEU A 17 3.10 -12.48 -23.39
CA LEU A 17 3.58 -11.63 -24.49
C LEU A 17 3.74 -10.13 -24.17
N SER A 18 3.86 -9.72 -22.90
CA SER A 18 4.28 -8.35 -22.55
C SER A 18 5.63 -8.31 -21.83
N GLU A 19 6.42 -9.38 -21.93
CA GLU A 19 7.74 -9.53 -21.30
C GLU A 19 8.85 -8.59 -21.84
N GLU A 20 8.53 -7.61 -22.68
CA GLU A 20 9.56 -6.72 -23.22
C GLU A 20 9.57 -5.34 -22.55
N ARG A 21 10.50 -5.25 -21.58
CA ARG A 21 11.05 -4.06 -20.89
C ARG A 21 10.37 -3.63 -19.59
N SER A 22 10.63 -4.39 -18.52
CA SER A 22 10.54 -3.91 -17.13
C SER A 22 11.93 -3.48 -16.64
N VAL A 23 12.07 -2.28 -16.08
CA VAL A 23 13.30 -1.80 -15.43
C VAL A 23 13.05 -1.77 -13.92
N SER A 24 14.01 -2.28 -13.15
CA SER A 24 13.95 -2.25 -11.68
C SER A 24 14.62 -0.99 -11.16
N VAL A 25 13.92 -0.22 -10.33
CA VAL A 25 14.43 1.03 -9.74
C VAL A 25 14.29 0.99 -8.21
N PRO A 26 15.19 1.64 -7.45
CA PRO A 26 15.10 1.71 -6.00
C PRO A 26 13.86 2.49 -5.56
N PHE A 27 13.15 1.99 -4.56
CA PHE A 27 11.94 2.61 -4.01
C PHE A 27 12.25 4.00 -3.44
N GLN A 28 11.80 5.05 -4.14
CA GLN A 28 12.01 6.43 -3.66
C GLN A 28 10.72 7.21 -3.40
N THR A 29 9.60 6.96 -4.08
CA THR A 29 8.29 7.61 -3.73
C THR A 29 7.10 7.06 -4.55
N THR A 30 7.22 5.90 -5.19
CA THR A 30 6.23 5.41 -6.16
C THR A 30 5.86 3.95 -5.88
N ILE A 31 4.57 3.68 -5.71
CA ILE A 31 4.03 2.32 -5.89
C ILE A 31 3.69 2.20 -7.38
N LEU A 32 4.56 1.52 -8.12
CA LEU A 32 4.21 0.97 -9.43
C LEU A 32 4.22 -0.55 -9.36
N ASP A 33 3.20 -1.14 -10.00
CA ASP A 33 2.87 -2.52 -10.38
C ASP A 33 3.29 -3.72 -9.50
N GLY A 34 3.79 -3.48 -8.28
CA GLY A 34 4.13 -4.48 -7.28
C GLY A 34 5.61 -4.52 -6.93
N ILE A 35 5.87 -4.98 -5.71
CA ILE A 35 7.22 -5.18 -5.15
C ILE A 35 7.93 -6.29 -5.95
N ASP A 36 9.11 -6.00 -6.51
CA ASP A 36 9.96 -7.03 -7.13
C ASP A 36 10.71 -7.80 -6.04
N ILE A 37 10.08 -8.87 -5.55
CA ILE A 37 10.65 -9.73 -4.51
C ILE A 37 11.97 -10.35 -4.96
N ARG A 38 12.14 -10.69 -6.24
CA ARG A 38 13.33 -11.37 -6.75
C ARG A 38 14.52 -10.42 -6.82
N GLU A 39 14.32 -9.22 -7.38
CA GLU A 39 15.40 -8.24 -7.51
C GLU A 39 15.80 -7.63 -6.16
N THR A 40 14.83 -7.50 -5.26
CA THR A 40 15.09 -7.11 -3.87
C THR A 40 15.93 -8.14 -3.11
N VAL A 41 15.81 -9.44 -3.42
CA VAL A 41 16.66 -10.49 -2.83
C VAL A 41 18.06 -10.49 -3.46
N ARG A 42 18.18 -10.10 -4.73
CA ARG A 42 19.47 -10.03 -5.45
C ARG A 42 20.37 -8.90 -4.93
N HIS A 43 19.79 -7.76 -4.58
CA HIS A 43 20.49 -6.59 -4.04
C HIS A 43 20.34 -6.45 -2.52
N ILE A 44 20.21 -7.58 -1.82
CA ILE A 44 19.98 -7.62 -0.36
C ILE A 44 21.07 -6.92 0.46
N HIS A 45 22.28 -6.82 -0.09
CA HIS A 45 23.43 -6.15 0.51
C HIS A 45 23.31 -4.61 0.52
N GLU A 46 22.41 -4.04 -0.28
CA GLU A 46 22.21 -2.59 -0.42
C GLU A 46 21.08 -2.04 0.47
N GLY A 47 20.29 -2.91 1.11
CA GLY A 47 19.23 -2.53 2.05
C GLY A 47 18.00 -1.84 1.44
N ARG A 48 17.81 -1.92 0.12
CA ARG A 48 16.74 -1.23 -0.64
C ARG A 48 15.64 -2.19 -1.10
N ILE A 49 14.41 -1.68 -1.23
CA ILE A 49 13.27 -2.39 -1.86
C ILE A 49 13.19 -1.97 -3.33
N TYR A 50 13.00 -2.94 -4.23
CA TYR A 50 12.85 -2.70 -5.67
C TYR A 50 11.40 -2.91 -6.06
N VAL A 51 10.84 -1.99 -6.83
CA VAL A 51 9.50 -2.09 -7.43
C VAL A 51 9.64 -2.30 -8.94
N ARG A 52 8.71 -3.06 -9.55
CA ARG A 52 8.69 -3.20 -11.00
C ARG A 52 7.94 -2.03 -11.61
N GLU A 53 8.62 -1.24 -12.44
CA GLU A 53 7.93 -0.37 -13.38
C GLU A 53 7.55 -1.21 -14.61
N LEU A 54 6.30 -1.66 -14.67
CA LEU A 54 5.75 -2.18 -15.92
C LEU A 54 5.17 -1.00 -16.70
N LYS A 55 5.45 -0.94 -18.01
CA LYS A 55 4.68 -0.05 -18.88
C LYS A 55 3.22 -0.50 -18.83
N ARG A 56 2.39 0.35 -18.21
CA ARG A 56 0.92 0.31 -18.08
C ARG A 56 0.25 -0.78 -18.93
N ILE A 57 -0.19 -1.83 -18.27
CA ILE A 57 -1.17 -2.78 -18.82
C ILE A 57 -2.48 -2.53 -18.08
N ARG A 58 -3.60 -2.38 -18.81
CA ARG A 58 -4.94 -2.36 -18.21
C ARG A 58 -5.15 -3.64 -17.39
N GLY A 59 -5.52 -3.52 -16.11
CA GLY A 59 -5.79 -4.66 -15.21
C GLY A 59 -4.84 -4.83 -14.01
N GLY A 60 -4.23 -3.74 -13.52
CA GLY A 60 -3.27 -3.73 -12.41
C GLY A 60 -3.88 -3.82 -11.00
N VAL A 61 -3.08 -3.48 -9.99
CA VAL A 61 -3.54 -3.30 -8.59
C VAL A 61 -3.88 -1.83 -8.39
N GLY A 62 -5.12 -1.51 -8.05
CA GLY A 62 -5.58 -0.12 -7.96
C GLY A 62 -5.49 0.48 -6.57
N SER A 63 -5.36 -0.34 -5.53
CA SER A 63 -5.07 0.11 -4.17
C SER A 63 -4.31 -0.96 -3.39
N VAL A 64 -3.43 -0.51 -2.50
CA VAL A 64 -2.66 -1.36 -1.58
C VAL A 64 -2.94 -0.92 -0.17
N ILE A 65 -3.29 -1.88 0.69
CA ILE A 65 -3.56 -1.66 2.10
C ILE A 65 -2.60 -2.54 2.90
N VAL A 66 -1.90 -1.94 3.86
CA VAL A 66 -0.98 -2.64 4.77
C VAL A 66 -1.38 -2.34 6.19
N ILE A 67 -1.70 -3.39 6.95
CA ILE A 67 -2.09 -3.34 8.35
C ILE A 67 -1.00 -4.03 9.17
N PHE A 68 -0.14 -3.23 9.81
CA PHE A 68 0.86 -3.74 10.76
C PHE A 68 0.22 -4.15 12.07
N ASP A 69 -0.79 -3.38 12.48
CA ASP A 69 -1.50 -3.58 13.71
C ASP A 69 -2.96 -3.12 13.57
N PRO A 70 -3.96 -4.00 13.70
CA PRO A 70 -5.37 -3.68 13.47
C PRO A 70 -5.97 -2.73 14.51
N ASP A 71 -5.26 -2.49 15.62
CA ASP A 71 -5.72 -1.63 16.71
C ASP A 71 -7.05 -2.02 17.33
N LYS A 72 -7.10 -3.26 17.85
CA LYS A 72 -8.31 -3.87 18.42
C LYS A 72 -8.93 -3.07 19.57
N GLU A 73 -8.12 -2.38 20.37
CA GLU A 73 -8.56 -1.54 21.49
C GLU A 73 -8.88 -0.10 21.05
N GLY A 74 -8.36 0.34 19.90
CA GLY A 74 -8.70 1.59 19.23
C GLY A 74 -7.91 2.83 19.66
N ASP A 75 -7.08 2.74 20.69
CA ASP A 75 -6.43 3.86 21.37
C ASP A 75 -4.94 4.04 21.05
N ARG A 76 -4.23 2.99 20.60
CA ARG A 76 -2.76 3.03 20.40
C ARG A 76 -2.32 3.84 19.19
N PHE A 77 -3.21 4.06 18.24
CA PHE A 77 -2.90 4.82 17.02
C PHE A 77 -3.89 5.97 16.80
N PRO A 78 -3.85 7.02 17.63
CA PRO A 78 -4.85 8.10 17.61
C PRO A 78 -4.69 9.04 16.41
N TYR A 79 -3.54 9.05 15.75
CA TYR A 79 -3.26 9.97 14.67
C TYR A 79 -3.81 9.45 13.35
N LEU A 80 -4.84 10.12 12.82
CA LEU A 80 -5.52 9.78 11.58
C LEU A 80 -5.25 10.86 10.54
N MET A 81 -4.86 10.47 9.33
CA MET A 81 -4.59 11.42 8.26
C MET A 81 -4.95 10.85 6.90
N THR A 82 -5.47 11.73 6.04
CA THR A 82 -5.53 11.56 4.59
C THR A 82 -4.54 12.55 3.98
N TRP A 83 -3.70 12.05 3.07
CA TRP A 83 -2.68 12.77 2.35
C TRP A 83 -2.95 12.66 0.85
N LEU A 84 -3.09 13.82 0.19
CA LEU A 84 -3.14 13.92 -1.28
C LEU A 84 -1.73 14.07 -1.84
N GLY A 85 -1.37 13.27 -2.84
CA GLY A 85 -0.05 13.36 -3.47
C GLY A 85 0.22 14.78 -3.99
N GLU A 86 1.41 15.35 -3.78
CA GLU A 86 1.74 16.71 -4.22
C GLU A 86 2.08 16.78 -5.73
N HIS A 87 2.38 15.62 -6.34
CA HIS A 87 2.79 15.49 -7.73
C HIS A 87 2.09 14.30 -8.42
N ASP A 88 1.94 14.36 -9.76
CA ASP A 88 1.25 13.33 -10.58
C ASP A 88 1.83 11.90 -10.48
N GLN A 89 3.00 11.77 -9.86
CA GLN A 89 3.71 10.50 -9.61
C GLN A 89 3.51 9.97 -8.18
N GLU A 90 2.97 10.77 -7.27
CA GLU A 90 2.70 10.36 -5.89
C GLU A 90 1.33 9.66 -5.83
N SER A 91 1.13 8.74 -4.89
CA SER A 91 -0.19 8.14 -4.64
C SER A 91 -0.88 8.91 -3.52
N ASP A 92 -2.20 8.96 -3.55
CA ASP A 92 -2.93 9.39 -2.36
C ASP A 92 -2.82 8.32 -1.28
N MET A 93 -2.80 8.73 -0.02
CA MET A 93 -2.60 7.86 1.12
C MET A 93 -3.57 8.22 2.24
N ALA A 94 -4.12 7.22 2.92
CA ALA A 94 -4.74 7.44 4.23
C ALA A 94 -4.14 6.45 5.23
N PHE A 95 -3.89 6.91 6.46
CA PHE A 95 -3.22 6.10 7.46
C PHE A 95 -3.63 6.44 8.88
N TYR A 96 -3.41 5.48 9.78
CA TYR A 96 -3.46 5.68 11.22
C TYR A 96 -2.10 5.33 11.84
N ALA A 97 -1.67 6.15 12.80
CA ALA A 97 -0.34 6.07 13.39
C ALA A 97 -0.34 6.48 14.87
N THR A 98 0.81 6.27 15.52
CA THR A 98 1.10 6.75 16.88
C THR A 98 1.02 8.27 16.94
N ASP A 99 0.77 8.83 18.11
CA ASP A 99 0.74 10.29 18.29
C ASP A 99 2.10 10.91 17.92
N PRO A 100 2.15 11.90 17.01
CA PRO A 100 3.38 12.60 16.68
C PRO A 100 4.03 13.33 17.86
N LEU A 101 3.26 13.66 18.91
CA LEU A 101 3.76 14.30 20.11
C LEU A 101 4.52 13.34 21.03
N ASP A 102 4.31 12.03 20.92
CA ASP A 102 4.97 11.04 21.77
C ASP A 102 6.46 10.88 21.46
N HIS A 103 6.89 11.17 20.22
CA HIS A 103 8.23 10.84 19.73
C HIS A 103 8.81 11.95 18.86
N ILE A 104 9.14 13.08 19.49
CA ILE A 104 9.87 14.18 18.86
C ILE A 104 11.36 13.79 18.76
N VAL A 105 11.88 13.72 17.54
CA VAL A 105 13.28 13.32 17.26
C VAL A 105 14.16 14.50 16.84
N GLY A 106 13.56 15.64 16.51
CA GLY A 106 14.28 16.86 16.16
C GLY A 106 13.37 18.09 16.14
N PRO A 107 13.91 19.30 15.90
CA PRO A 107 13.12 20.53 15.89
C PRO A 107 12.00 20.51 14.83
N GLY A 108 10.76 20.27 15.27
CA GLY A 108 9.61 20.12 14.38
C GLY A 108 9.61 18.82 13.56
N ILE A 109 10.28 17.78 14.05
CA ILE A 109 10.34 16.45 13.41
C ILE A 109 9.92 15.40 14.43
N SER A 110 8.85 14.67 14.09
CA SER A 110 8.34 13.58 14.91
C SER A 110 8.47 12.26 14.17
N ARG A 111 8.97 11.23 14.86
CA ARG A 111 9.02 9.87 14.34
C ARG A 111 7.75 9.12 14.74
N CYS A 112 7.02 8.63 13.76
CA CYS A 112 5.75 7.94 13.98
C CYS A 112 5.84 6.50 13.47
N GLN A 113 4.96 5.64 14.00
CA GLN A 113 4.77 4.30 13.50
C GLN A 113 3.34 4.14 12.98
N TYR A 114 3.20 3.62 11.76
CA TYR A 114 1.92 3.21 11.24
C TYR A 114 1.37 2.04 12.06
N GLY A 115 0.08 2.13 12.38
CA GLY A 115 -0.74 0.96 12.65
C GLY A 115 -1.21 0.34 11.33
N GLY A 116 -1.56 1.19 10.36
CA GLY A 116 -1.84 0.76 8.99
C GLY A 116 -2.03 1.93 8.04
N PHE A 117 -1.93 1.64 6.74
CA PHE A 117 -2.15 2.62 5.68
C PHE A 117 -2.81 2.00 4.45
N MET A 118 -3.47 2.84 3.67
CA MET A 118 -3.86 2.59 2.28
C MET A 118 -3.12 3.54 1.36
N MET A 119 -2.84 3.09 0.14
CA MET A 119 -2.36 3.92 -0.95
C MET A 119 -3.17 3.62 -2.22
N THR A 120 -3.51 4.66 -2.97
CA THR A 120 -4.30 4.55 -4.20
C THR A 120 -3.80 5.49 -5.29
N TYR A 121 -3.98 5.06 -6.54
CA TYR A 121 -3.60 5.81 -7.75
C TYR A 121 -4.78 5.82 -8.74
N PRO A 122 -4.96 6.87 -9.57
CA PRO A 122 -4.22 8.12 -9.64
C PRO A 122 -4.44 9.04 -8.43
N PRO A 123 -3.49 9.94 -8.12
CA PRO A 123 -3.58 10.86 -6.98
C PRO A 123 -4.62 11.96 -7.20
N LEU A 124 -4.77 12.81 -6.19
CA LEU A 124 -5.63 13.98 -6.15
C LEU A 124 -7.14 13.64 -6.18
N ARG A 125 -7.49 12.46 -5.67
CA ARG A 125 -8.88 11.98 -5.62
C ARG A 125 -9.34 11.62 -4.22
N LEU A 126 -8.43 11.24 -3.32
CA LEU A 126 -8.79 10.71 -2.01
C LEU A 126 -9.38 11.79 -1.10
N ALA A 127 -10.67 11.66 -0.76
CA ALA A 127 -11.30 12.52 0.23
C ALA A 127 -10.93 12.08 1.66
N ASP A 128 -11.48 12.77 2.66
CA ASP A 128 -11.27 12.42 4.07
C ASP A 128 -11.90 11.06 4.44
N VAL A 129 -11.14 9.99 4.20
CA VAL A 129 -11.48 8.61 4.56
C VAL A 129 -11.94 8.45 6.01
N TRP A 130 -11.42 9.26 6.95
CA TRP A 130 -11.66 9.05 8.37
C TRP A 130 -13.03 9.52 8.83
N ASN A 131 -13.54 10.57 8.20
CA ASN A 131 -14.84 11.18 8.51
C ASN A 131 -15.90 10.90 7.43
N ASP A 132 -15.59 10.06 6.44
CA ASP A 132 -16.53 9.68 5.40
C ASP A 132 -17.69 8.82 5.97
N PRO A 133 -18.95 9.28 5.84
CA PRO A 133 -20.10 8.56 6.36
C PRO A 133 -20.31 7.20 5.67
N ASP A 134 -19.83 7.02 4.44
CA ASP A 134 -19.93 5.74 3.72
C ASP A 134 -19.09 4.64 4.36
N TYR A 135 -18.17 4.98 5.28
CA TYR A 135 -17.34 4.03 6.04
C TYR A 135 -17.71 3.92 7.52
N MET A 136 -18.87 4.43 7.94
CA MET A 136 -19.32 4.35 9.33
C MET A 136 -19.57 2.92 9.83
N PHE A 137 -19.91 2.00 8.92
CA PHE A 137 -20.16 0.60 9.27
C PHE A 137 -18.88 -0.23 9.49
N ALA A 138 -17.70 0.35 9.26
CA ALA A 138 -16.43 -0.29 9.54
C ALA A 138 -16.24 -0.47 11.06
N GLU A 139 -15.87 -1.66 11.50
CA GLU A 139 -15.65 -1.98 12.92
C GLU A 139 -14.24 -1.59 13.40
N SER A 140 -13.33 -1.26 12.47
CA SER A 140 -11.97 -0.86 12.80
C SER A 140 -11.38 0.09 11.76
N LYS A 141 -10.27 0.75 12.12
CA LYS A 141 -9.48 1.58 11.22
C LYS A 141 -8.96 0.76 10.02
N ALA A 142 -8.57 -0.49 10.25
CA ALA A 142 -8.14 -1.40 9.19
C ALA A 142 -9.26 -1.70 8.17
N GLU A 143 -10.49 -1.90 8.64
CA GLU A 143 -11.64 -2.10 7.76
C GLU A 143 -11.97 -0.84 6.96
N ARG A 144 -11.94 0.33 7.61
CA ARG A 144 -12.18 1.63 6.96
C ARG A 144 -11.19 1.87 5.82
N LEU A 145 -9.91 1.61 6.05
CA LEU A 145 -8.88 1.68 5.00
C LEU A 145 -9.13 0.70 3.85
N LEU A 146 -9.56 -0.53 4.13
CA LEU A 146 -9.84 -1.52 3.09
C LEU A 146 -11.07 -1.13 2.25
N LEU A 147 -12.12 -0.60 2.88
CA LEU A 147 -13.31 -0.12 2.18
C LEU A 147 -12.97 1.08 1.28
N ALA A 148 -12.26 2.07 1.81
CA ALA A 148 -11.76 3.17 1.00
C ALA A 148 -10.86 2.67 -0.15
N GLY A 149 -9.98 1.70 0.10
CA GLY A 149 -9.18 1.10 -0.96
C GLY A 149 -10.01 0.40 -2.03
N LEU A 150 -11.15 -0.20 -1.71
CA LEU A 150 -12.06 -0.79 -2.69
C LEU A 150 -12.75 0.28 -3.54
N ASP A 151 -13.18 1.37 -2.91
CA ASP A 151 -13.93 2.46 -3.55
C ASP A 151 -13.04 3.33 -4.45
N TYR A 152 -11.86 3.72 -3.96
CA TYR A 152 -10.95 4.59 -4.70
C TYR A 152 -10.13 3.84 -5.76
N SER A 153 -10.04 2.52 -5.68
CA SER A 153 -9.35 1.71 -6.68
C SER A 153 -10.05 1.81 -8.03
N LEU A 154 -9.33 2.24 -9.07
CA LEU A 154 -9.83 2.18 -10.45
C LEU A 154 -9.71 0.78 -11.05
N GLU A 155 -8.77 -0.01 -10.56
CA GLU A 155 -8.51 -1.36 -11.08
C GLU A 155 -9.32 -2.42 -10.34
N LYS A 156 -9.36 -3.63 -10.91
CA LYS A 156 -10.08 -4.77 -10.34
C LYS A 156 -9.49 -5.27 -9.04
N TYR A 157 -8.16 -5.33 -8.94
CA TYR A 157 -7.47 -5.96 -7.82
C TYR A 157 -7.09 -4.94 -6.75
N VAL A 158 -7.38 -5.29 -5.49
CA VAL A 158 -6.99 -4.52 -4.31
C VAL A 158 -6.18 -5.44 -3.40
N VAL A 159 -4.95 -5.05 -3.08
CA VAL A 159 -4.07 -5.85 -2.23
C VAL A 159 -4.31 -5.49 -0.77
N TYR A 160 -4.51 -6.50 0.05
CA TYR A 160 -4.69 -6.35 1.49
C TYR A 160 -3.67 -7.21 2.23
N ILE A 161 -2.73 -6.55 2.90
CA ILE A 161 -1.67 -7.18 3.69
C ILE A 161 -2.01 -6.97 5.17
N ALA A 162 -2.26 -8.03 5.91
CA ALA A 162 -2.64 -7.96 7.33
C ALA A 162 -2.35 -9.27 8.06
N SER A 163 -2.42 -9.26 9.40
CA SER A 163 -2.32 -10.48 10.21
C SER A 163 -3.55 -11.39 10.08
N GLU A 164 -4.71 -10.82 9.78
CA GLU A 164 -5.99 -11.52 9.67
C GLU A 164 -6.63 -11.21 8.30
N PRO A 165 -7.36 -12.17 7.70
CA PRO A 165 -8.07 -11.92 6.44
C PRO A 165 -9.23 -10.94 6.64
N PRO A 166 -9.71 -10.26 5.57
CA PRO A 166 -10.88 -9.40 5.65
C PRO A 166 -12.12 -10.16 6.10
N ARG A 167 -12.99 -9.47 6.86
CA ARG A 167 -14.33 -9.98 7.19
C ARG A 167 -15.13 -10.32 5.94
N SER A 168 -15.98 -11.35 6.04
CA SER A 168 -16.79 -11.84 4.92
C SER A 168 -17.67 -10.76 4.29
N TYR A 169 -18.17 -9.82 5.10
CA TYR A 169 -18.95 -8.68 4.61
C TYR A 169 -18.16 -7.81 3.62
N ILE A 170 -16.91 -7.46 3.92
CA ILE A 170 -16.07 -6.64 3.03
C ILE A 170 -15.77 -7.39 1.72
N LYS A 171 -15.61 -8.72 1.76
CA LYS A 171 -15.49 -9.54 0.54
C LYS A 171 -16.75 -9.48 -0.33
N GLN A 172 -17.94 -9.40 0.27
CA GLN A 172 -19.19 -9.22 -0.47
C GLN A 172 -19.27 -7.82 -1.08
N VAL A 173 -18.87 -6.77 -0.33
CA VAL A 173 -18.76 -5.40 -0.85
C VAL A 173 -17.86 -5.37 -2.09
N ALA A 174 -16.65 -5.94 -2.00
CA ALA A 174 -15.72 -6.05 -3.12
C ALA A 174 -16.36 -6.77 -4.32
N SER A 175 -17.02 -7.90 -4.10
CA SER A 175 -17.68 -8.65 -5.18
C SER A 175 -18.79 -7.85 -5.86
N ARG A 176 -19.57 -7.05 -5.11
CA ARG A 176 -20.65 -6.22 -5.64
C ARG A 176 -20.11 -5.04 -6.46
N SER A 177 -18.95 -4.49 -6.09
CA SER A 177 -18.27 -3.43 -6.84
C SER A 177 -17.38 -3.94 -7.98
N GLY A 178 -17.43 -5.25 -8.27
CA GLY A 178 -16.61 -5.87 -9.33
C GLY A 178 -15.11 -5.93 -9.01
N LYS A 179 -14.75 -5.77 -7.73
CA LYS A 179 -13.39 -5.80 -7.21
C LYS A 179 -13.03 -7.18 -6.65
N GLN A 180 -11.74 -7.45 -6.55
CA GLN A 180 -11.21 -8.66 -5.93
C GLN A 180 -10.11 -8.31 -4.94
N ILE A 181 -10.29 -8.74 -3.69
CA ILE A 181 -9.28 -8.57 -2.64
C ILE A 181 -8.25 -9.69 -2.76
N VAL A 182 -6.99 -9.30 -2.93
CA VAL A 182 -5.82 -10.19 -2.87
C VAL A 182 -5.26 -10.10 -1.46
N TYR A 183 -5.63 -11.06 -0.62
CA TYR A 183 -5.15 -11.13 0.77
C TYR A 183 -3.76 -11.79 0.85
N ILE A 184 -2.84 -11.12 1.54
CA ILE A 184 -1.49 -11.62 1.83
C ILE A 184 -1.28 -11.54 3.35
N PRO A 185 -1.11 -12.69 4.05
CA PRO A 185 -0.77 -12.67 5.47
C PRO A 185 0.55 -11.93 5.70
N ILE A 186 0.56 -10.95 6.60
CA ILE A 186 1.73 -10.08 6.85
C ILE A 186 2.96 -10.87 7.30
N GLY A 187 2.77 -12.01 7.97
CA GLY A 187 3.85 -12.92 8.37
C GLY A 187 4.62 -13.55 7.21
N GLN A 188 4.13 -13.46 5.98
CA GLN A 188 4.85 -13.88 4.77
C GLN A 188 5.90 -12.83 4.33
N LEU A 189 5.88 -11.63 4.90
CA LEU A 189 6.81 -10.55 4.58
C LEU A 189 7.97 -10.51 5.58
N SER A 190 9.12 -10.03 5.11
CA SER A 190 10.32 -9.89 5.94
C SER A 190 10.09 -8.88 7.08
N SER A 191 10.36 -9.32 8.32
CA SER A 191 10.24 -8.47 9.52
C SER A 191 11.11 -7.21 9.47
N ILE A 192 12.31 -7.30 8.88
CA ILE A 192 13.20 -6.16 8.68
C ILE A 192 12.55 -5.12 7.76
N LYS A 193 12.00 -5.57 6.62
CA LYS A 193 11.33 -4.68 5.66
C LYS A 193 10.07 -4.06 6.26
N LEU A 194 9.26 -4.86 6.95
CA LEU A 194 8.06 -4.38 7.65
C LEU A 194 8.42 -3.28 8.65
N LYS A 195 9.52 -3.44 9.39
CA LYS A 195 10.00 -2.42 10.34
C LYS A 195 10.39 -1.11 9.64
N GLN A 196 11.02 -1.20 8.47
CA GLN A 196 11.39 -0.03 7.66
C GLN A 196 10.15 0.73 7.19
N ILE A 197 9.21 0.04 6.53
CA ILE A 197 8.01 0.71 5.97
C ILE A 197 6.98 1.12 7.03
N ARG A 198 7.07 0.58 8.25
CA ARG A 198 6.19 0.96 9.37
C ARG A 198 6.55 2.32 9.97
N THR A 199 7.79 2.77 9.84
CA THR A 199 8.25 4.04 10.42
C THR A 199 8.18 5.15 9.40
N PHE A 200 7.70 6.32 9.79
CA PHE A 200 7.76 7.54 9.00
C PHE A 200 8.04 8.74 9.89
N HIS A 201 8.27 9.91 9.27
CA HIS A 201 8.53 11.15 9.98
C HIS A 201 7.54 12.21 9.55
N ILE A 202 6.99 12.93 10.53
CA ILE A 202 6.14 14.09 10.32
C ILE A 202 6.99 15.33 10.50
N LEU A 203 6.87 16.24 9.54
CA LEU A 203 7.56 17.51 9.52
C LEU A 203 6.55 18.62 9.81
N ALA A 204 6.86 19.49 10.78
CA ALA A 204 6.00 20.63 11.13
C ALA A 204 5.88 21.68 10.01
N GLY A 205 6.77 21.65 9.02
CA GLY A 205 6.78 22.56 7.88
C GLY A 205 7.76 22.13 6.78
N LYS A 206 7.60 22.71 5.57
CA LYS A 206 8.47 22.42 4.42
C LYS A 206 9.93 22.82 4.68
N ASP A 207 10.16 23.83 5.51
CA ASP A 207 11.48 24.28 5.99
C ASP A 207 12.24 23.18 6.74
N LYS A 208 11.53 22.22 7.34
CA LYS A 208 12.16 21.10 8.05
C LYS A 208 12.77 20.05 7.12
N ARG A 209 12.43 20.04 5.82
CA ARG A 209 13.00 19.07 4.85
C ARG A 209 14.53 19.19 4.74
N GLU A 210 15.09 20.38 4.95
CA GLU A 210 16.54 20.63 4.86
C GLU A 210 17.30 19.98 6.01
N ILE A 211 16.77 20.12 7.24
CA ILE A 211 17.40 19.57 8.46
C ILE A 211 17.02 18.11 8.71
N ALA A 212 15.95 17.60 8.08
CA ALA A 212 15.42 16.27 8.36
C ALA A 212 16.42 15.14 8.08
N LYS A 213 17.36 15.34 7.16
CA LYS A 213 18.41 14.35 6.85
C LYS A 213 19.29 13.99 8.06
N ASP A 214 19.42 14.90 9.01
CA ASP A 214 20.24 14.70 10.22
C ASP A 214 19.49 13.92 11.31
N TYR A 215 18.17 13.76 11.17
CA TYR A 215 17.28 13.16 12.18
C TYR A 215 16.53 11.92 11.68
N ILE A 216 16.56 11.65 10.37
CA ILE A 216 15.95 10.48 9.73
C ILE A 216 17.04 9.46 9.46
N SER A 217 16.99 8.32 10.17
CA SER A 217 17.91 7.17 10.02
C SER A 217 17.21 5.94 9.47
#